data_AF-A0AAE4JFU8-F1
#
_entry.id   AF-A0AAE4JFU8-F1
#
_cell.length_a   1.000
_cell.length_b   1.000
_cell.length_c   1.000
_cell.angle_alpha   90.00
_cell.angle_beta   90.00
_cell.angle_gamma   90.00
#
_symmetry.space_group_name_H-M   'P 1'
#
loop_
_entity.id
_entity.type
_entity.pdbx_description
1 polymer ?
#
loop_
_entity_poly.entity_id
_entity_poly.type
_entity_poly.pdbx_seq_one_letter_code
_entity_poly.pdbx_strand_id
1 'polypeptide(L)'
;MSALQTQFRDLAEWADGSSPLYAHLCRHAATNQQILALAATVPEGRQAPHLLLAAVQYLLERRPDHRLAEYYPSVTPEPRDPDEACFPAFRAFCLDHADDIRPLLGTRRTQTNAVRRSAVLYPAVTQVARAADGPLALVELGPSAGLNLLFDRYRYDYDGRAVGNSESPVTIESSVRCGDPPLPATPPDIHSRVGIDRNPLDVTDEADRDWLRALVWPEHESRRAILDGTLSVARDDPPELLAGDMLDDLPPVLAAIPSDVPVCVVNTLVLYQVPSELSQALSAFLEDRMAERPLHWLTGRSELSGGESVALDWKRRAGDGVETTHLVDYEPHGAWLSWQGSDCRRR
;
A
#
# COMPACT_ATOMS: atom_id res chain seq x y z
N MET A 1 23.02 4.12 22.30
CA MET A 1 21.65 4.33 21.79
C MET A 1 21.14 2.98 21.35
N SER A 2 20.02 2.50 21.88
CA SER A 2 19.46 1.22 21.44
C SER A 2 18.88 1.32 20.03
N ALA A 3 18.72 0.18 19.34
CA ALA A 3 18.11 0.14 18.01
C ALA A 3 16.72 0.80 17.98
N LEU A 4 15.93 0.60 19.05
CA LEU A 4 14.59 1.19 19.16
C LEU A 4 14.64 2.72 19.30
N GLN A 5 15.62 3.27 20.01
CA GLN A 5 15.81 4.72 20.08
C GLN A 5 16.15 5.31 18.71
N THR A 6 16.97 4.62 17.92
CA THR A 6 17.29 5.00 16.55
C THR A 6 16.03 5.00 15.68
N GLN A 7 15.22 3.94 15.71
CA GLN A 7 13.98 3.88 14.92
C GLN A 7 13.03 5.06 15.20
N PHE A 8 12.86 5.46 16.47
CA PHE A 8 12.04 6.62 16.80
C PHE A 8 12.66 7.93 16.29
N ARG A 9 13.98 8.10 16.34
CA ARG A 9 14.64 9.30 15.80
C ARG A 9 14.51 9.38 14.28
N ASP A 10 14.75 8.27 13.59
CA ASP A 10 14.64 8.18 12.13
C ASP A 10 13.20 8.49 11.69
N LEU A 11 12.19 7.93 12.37
CA LEU A 11 10.79 8.27 12.09
C LEU A 11 10.48 9.73 12.40
N ALA A 12 11.06 10.31 13.46
CA ALA A 12 10.84 11.72 13.76
C ALA A 12 11.36 12.63 12.65
N GLU A 13 12.55 12.34 12.12
CA GLU A 13 13.15 13.07 10.99
C GLU A 13 12.31 12.90 9.72
N TRP A 14 11.84 11.67 9.45
CA TRP A 14 10.98 11.41 8.29
C TRP A 14 9.61 12.11 8.39
N ALA A 15 9.07 12.24 9.61
CA ALA A 15 7.77 12.85 9.84
C ALA A 15 7.77 14.38 9.88
N ASP A 16 8.90 15.06 10.10
CA ASP A 16 8.96 16.50 10.42
C ASP A 16 8.26 17.40 9.38
N GLY A 17 8.28 17.02 8.10
CA GLY A 17 7.62 17.74 7.01
C GLY A 17 6.20 17.28 6.65
N SER A 18 5.70 16.20 7.27
CA SER A 18 4.45 15.53 6.87
C SER A 18 3.46 15.32 8.03
N SER A 19 3.97 15.08 9.24
CA SER A 19 3.19 14.95 10.48
C SER A 19 3.99 15.55 11.64
N PRO A 20 3.81 16.86 11.92
CA PRO A 20 4.41 17.51 13.08
C PRO A 20 4.09 16.80 14.40
N LEU A 21 2.89 16.22 14.52
CA LEU A 21 2.50 15.44 15.69
C LEU A 21 3.39 14.20 15.86
N TYR A 22 3.51 13.35 14.83
CA TYR A 22 4.31 12.13 14.93
C TYR A 22 5.79 12.45 15.09
N ALA A 23 6.29 13.51 14.46
CA ALA A 23 7.65 14.00 14.68
C ALA A 23 7.89 14.42 16.14
N HIS A 24 6.96 15.15 16.74
CA HIS A 24 7.03 15.53 18.16
C HIS A 24 7.01 14.29 19.07
N LEU A 25 6.01 13.41 18.91
CA LEU A 25 5.86 12.22 19.74
C LEU A 25 7.08 11.30 19.66
N CYS A 26 7.63 11.10 18.47
CA CYS A 26 8.79 10.25 18.25
C CYS A 26 10.07 10.81 18.88
N ARG A 27 10.32 12.13 18.78
CA ARG A 27 11.48 12.78 19.43
C ARG A 27 11.49 12.53 20.95
N HIS A 28 10.33 12.69 21.59
CA HIS A 28 10.21 12.47 23.03
C HIS A 28 10.21 10.98 23.39
N ALA A 29 9.55 10.13 22.61
CA ALA A 29 9.55 8.67 22.80
C ALA A 29 10.96 8.06 22.76
N ALA A 30 11.84 8.56 21.89
CA ALA A 30 13.23 8.10 21.75
C ALA A 30 14.07 8.23 23.04
N THR A 31 13.64 9.05 24.00
CA THR A 31 14.32 9.25 25.30
C THR A 31 13.51 8.78 26.51
N ASN A 32 12.28 8.30 26.30
CA ASN A 32 11.40 7.87 27.38
C ASN A 32 11.44 6.36 27.60
N GLN A 33 11.99 5.92 28.74
CA GLN A 33 12.19 4.49 29.03
C GLN A 33 10.89 3.67 29.08
N GLN A 34 9.78 4.27 29.51
CA GLN A 34 8.50 3.55 29.61
C GLN A 34 7.87 3.32 28.24
N ILE A 35 7.94 4.31 27.36
CA ILE A 35 7.49 4.16 25.97
C ILE A 35 8.38 3.17 25.21
N LEU A 36 9.70 3.26 25.39
CA LEU A 36 10.63 2.29 24.80
C LEU A 36 10.34 0.86 25.29
N ALA A 37 10.05 0.67 26.58
CA ALA A 37 9.68 -0.64 27.13
C ALA A 37 8.34 -1.17 26.60
N LEU A 38 7.37 -0.28 26.31
CA LEU A 38 6.12 -0.66 25.67
C LEU A 38 6.35 -1.04 24.20
N ALA A 39 7.06 -0.21 23.44
CA ALA A 39 7.37 -0.48 22.04
C ALA A 39 8.26 -1.72 21.84
N ALA A 40 9.05 -2.11 22.84
CA ALA A 40 9.84 -3.34 22.83
C ALA A 40 9.00 -4.64 22.81
N THR A 41 7.67 -4.57 22.97
CA THR A 41 6.80 -5.75 22.75
C THR A 41 6.60 -6.06 21.27
N VAL A 42 6.95 -5.14 20.38
CA VAL A 42 6.92 -5.38 18.94
C VAL A 42 7.98 -6.42 18.57
N PRO A 43 7.62 -7.51 17.86
CA PRO A 43 8.60 -8.50 17.40
C PRO A 43 9.74 -7.89 16.57
N GLU A 44 10.92 -8.48 16.68
CA GLU A 44 12.11 -8.05 15.93
C GLU A 44 11.85 -8.03 14.41
N GLY A 45 12.48 -7.09 13.71
CA GLY A 45 12.32 -6.88 12.27
C GLY A 45 11.05 -6.10 11.87
N ARG A 46 10.23 -5.63 12.82
CA ARG A 46 9.09 -4.74 12.56
C ARG A 46 9.42 -3.29 12.93
N GLN A 47 8.68 -2.37 12.31
CA GLN A 47 8.78 -0.92 12.55
C GLN A 47 8.01 -0.54 13.82
N ALA A 48 8.66 -0.67 14.98
CA ALA A 48 8.00 -0.52 16.27
C ALA A 48 7.37 0.87 16.51
N PRO A 49 8.01 2.00 16.10
CA PRO A 49 7.38 3.32 16.22
C PRO A 49 6.06 3.43 15.45
N HIS A 50 6.02 2.95 14.20
CA HIS A 50 4.82 2.98 13.37
C HIS A 50 3.67 2.16 14.00
N LEU A 51 3.98 0.97 14.53
CA LEU A 51 2.98 0.12 15.19
C LEU A 51 2.46 0.74 16.49
N LEU A 52 3.32 1.37 17.30
CA LEU A 52 2.88 2.05 18.50
C LEU A 52 1.95 3.22 18.19
N LEU A 53 2.33 4.08 17.25
CA LEU A 53 1.52 5.23 16.86
C LEU A 53 0.16 4.79 16.29
N ALA A 54 0.14 3.77 15.43
CA ALA A 54 -1.10 3.20 14.90
C ALA A 54 -1.96 2.56 16.00
N ALA A 55 -1.37 1.81 16.94
CA ALA A 55 -2.11 1.24 18.07
C ALA A 55 -2.74 2.31 18.97
N VAL A 56 -2.01 3.41 19.22
CA VAL A 56 -2.54 4.56 19.98
C VAL A 56 -3.69 5.20 19.21
N GLN A 57 -3.53 5.49 17.92
CA GLN A 57 -4.58 6.10 17.12
C GLN A 57 -5.83 5.20 17.06
N TYR A 58 -5.67 3.90 16.81
CA TYR A 58 -6.74 2.90 16.78
C TYR A 58 -7.59 2.90 18.07
N LEU A 59 -6.93 3.01 19.23
CA LEU A 59 -7.61 3.06 20.52
C LEU A 59 -8.17 4.44 20.86
N LEU A 60 -7.53 5.51 20.38
CA LEU A 60 -7.92 6.90 20.62
C LEU A 60 -9.18 7.27 19.83
N GLU A 61 -9.34 6.78 18.61
CA GLU A 61 -10.56 6.94 17.80
C GLU A 61 -11.81 6.39 18.52
N ARG A 62 -11.64 5.42 19.43
CA ARG A 62 -12.70 4.86 20.28
C ARG A 62 -12.88 5.59 21.62
N ARG A 63 -12.02 6.57 21.90
CA ARG A 63 -11.96 7.32 23.17
C ARG A 63 -11.73 8.81 22.89
N PRO A 64 -12.63 9.47 22.15
CA PRO A 64 -12.44 10.85 21.71
C PRO A 64 -12.38 11.86 22.86
N ASP A 65 -12.89 11.52 24.05
CA ASP A 65 -12.89 12.39 25.22
C ASP A 65 -11.53 12.48 25.94
N HIS A 66 -10.55 11.65 25.56
CA HIS A 66 -9.22 11.71 26.17
C HIS A 66 -8.44 12.93 25.65
N ARG A 67 -7.77 13.68 26.54
CA ARG A 67 -6.98 14.89 26.20
C ARG A 67 -5.98 14.75 25.04
N LEU A 68 -5.53 13.53 24.74
CA LEU A 68 -4.66 13.26 23.58
C LEU A 68 -5.37 13.52 22.25
N ALA A 69 -6.68 13.30 22.19
CA ALA A 69 -7.51 13.51 21.01
C ALA A 69 -7.46 14.96 20.51
N GLU A 70 -7.24 15.92 21.41
CA GLU A 70 -7.08 17.34 21.07
C GLU A 70 -5.94 17.60 20.08
N TYR A 71 -4.97 16.69 19.94
CA TYR A 71 -3.85 16.83 19.03
C TYR A 71 -4.01 16.05 17.71
N TYR A 72 -5.02 15.19 17.60
CA TYR A 72 -5.18 14.27 16.46
C TYR A 72 -6.23 14.79 15.47
N PRO A 73 -5.85 15.34 14.29
CA PRO A 73 -6.80 15.77 13.26
C PRO A 73 -7.75 14.67 12.78
N SER A 74 -7.35 13.40 12.94
CA SER A 74 -8.22 12.26 12.62
C SER A 74 -9.36 12.03 13.63
N VAL A 75 -9.35 12.71 14.77
CA VAL A 75 -10.32 12.54 15.87
C VAL A 75 -11.06 13.85 16.17
N THR A 76 -10.39 14.99 16.09
CA THR A 76 -10.98 16.32 16.36
C THR A 76 -10.92 17.23 15.12
N PRO A 77 -11.97 18.03 14.85
CA PRO A 77 -11.96 19.00 13.74
C PRO A 77 -11.05 20.21 13.99
N GLU A 78 -10.71 20.50 15.26
CA GLU A 78 -9.85 21.62 15.64
C GLU A 78 -8.64 21.09 16.43
N PRO A 79 -7.66 20.45 15.75
CA PRO A 79 -6.49 19.91 16.40
C PRO A 79 -5.57 21.04 16.90
N ARG A 80 -5.00 20.85 18.09
CA ARG A 80 -3.94 21.66 18.65
C ARG A 80 -2.60 21.25 18.05
N ASP A 81 -1.74 22.23 17.82
CA ASP A 81 -0.34 21.96 17.52
C ASP A 81 0.34 21.25 18.70
N PRO A 82 1.31 20.35 18.44
CA PRO A 82 2.02 19.64 19.51
C PRO A 82 2.84 20.61 20.37
N ASP A 83 2.42 20.77 21.62
CA ASP A 83 3.05 21.60 22.64
C ASP A 83 3.69 20.76 23.77
N GLU A 84 4.17 21.40 24.84
CA GLU A 84 4.81 20.71 25.98
C GLU A 84 3.88 19.71 26.70
N ALA A 85 2.56 19.84 26.54
CA ALA A 85 1.57 18.95 27.15
C ALA A 85 1.22 17.73 26.26
N CYS A 86 1.57 17.77 24.97
CA CYS A 86 1.27 16.71 24.00
C CYS A 86 1.92 15.36 24.38
N PHE A 87 3.25 15.31 24.53
CA PHE A 87 3.90 14.06 24.89
C PHE A 87 3.49 13.51 26.28
N PRO A 88 3.34 14.33 27.34
CA PRO A 88 2.74 13.87 28.60
C PRO A 88 1.34 13.25 28.43
N ALA A 89 0.49 13.80 27.57
CA ALA A 89 -0.82 13.23 27.25
C ALA A 89 -0.69 11.88 26.54
N PHE A 90 0.19 11.78 25.54
CA PHE A 90 0.49 10.54 24.82
C PHE A 90 1.02 9.45 25.76
N ARG A 91 1.99 9.81 26.62
CA ARG A 91 2.56 8.87 27.58
C ARG A 91 1.52 8.37 28.57
N ALA A 92 0.66 9.25 29.09
CA ALA A 92 -0.42 8.83 29.99
C ALA A 92 -1.34 7.82 29.29
N PHE A 93 -1.81 8.13 28.09
CA PHE A 93 -2.63 7.22 27.29
C PHE A 93 -1.97 5.86 27.07
N CYS A 94 -0.70 5.85 26.65
CA CYS A 94 0.07 4.61 26.45
C CYS A 94 0.16 3.73 27.70
N LEU A 95 0.30 4.36 28.88
CA LEU A 95 0.45 3.64 30.14
C LEU A 95 -0.90 3.17 30.69
N ASP A 96 -1.92 4.02 30.62
CA ASP A 96 -3.27 3.72 31.10
C ASP A 96 -3.95 2.64 30.23
N HIS A 97 -3.53 2.51 28.96
CA HIS A 97 -4.04 1.52 28.00
C HIS A 97 -2.99 0.48 27.58
N ALA A 98 -1.94 0.28 28.39
CA ALA A 98 -0.87 -0.66 28.04
C ALA A 98 -1.37 -2.09 27.78
N ASP A 99 -2.37 -2.55 28.53
CA ASP A 99 -2.94 -3.90 28.39
C ASP A 99 -3.73 -4.08 27.08
N ASP A 100 -4.30 -3.00 26.53
CA ASP A 100 -4.95 -2.99 25.21
C ASP A 100 -3.93 -2.83 24.07
N ILE A 101 -2.85 -2.07 24.30
CA ILE A 101 -1.82 -1.79 23.29
C ILE A 101 -0.93 -3.01 23.03
N ARG A 102 -0.47 -3.71 24.06
CA ARG A 102 0.49 -4.82 23.92
C ARG A 102 0.00 -5.93 22.96
N PRO A 103 -1.26 -6.39 23.02
CA PRO A 103 -1.79 -7.36 22.05
C PRO A 103 -1.72 -6.86 20.61
N LEU A 104 -2.04 -5.58 20.37
CA LEU A 104 -1.94 -4.97 19.03
C LEU A 104 -0.49 -4.97 18.54
N LEU A 105 0.46 -4.58 19.38
CA LEU A 105 1.89 -4.56 19.04
C LEU A 105 2.46 -5.95 18.72
N GLY A 106 1.97 -7.00 19.39
CA GLY A 106 2.41 -8.37 19.16
C GLY A 106 1.84 -8.98 17.88
N THR A 107 0.57 -8.67 17.57
CA THR A 107 -0.19 -9.37 16.51
C THR A 107 -0.26 -8.59 15.21
N ARG A 108 -0.55 -7.28 15.27
CA ARG A 108 -0.75 -6.45 14.09
C ARG A 108 0.56 -6.13 13.36
N ARG A 109 0.44 -5.81 12.08
CA ARG A 109 1.53 -5.43 11.18
C ARG A 109 1.25 -4.08 10.53
N THR A 110 2.32 -3.37 10.19
CA THR A 110 2.23 -2.22 9.29
C THR A 110 1.82 -2.73 7.91
N GLN A 111 0.84 -2.06 7.31
CA GLN A 111 0.31 -2.40 6.00
C GLN A 111 0.16 -1.14 5.17
N THR A 112 0.93 -1.02 4.09
CA THR A 112 0.92 0.17 3.24
C THR A 112 -0.11 -0.01 2.12
N ASN A 113 -1.39 0.19 2.43
CA ASN A 113 -2.49 0.20 1.44
C ASN A 113 -2.53 1.54 0.69
N ALA A 114 -1.48 1.83 -0.10
CA ALA A 114 -1.46 3.03 -0.93
C ALA A 114 -2.33 2.82 -2.18
N VAL A 115 -3.65 2.95 -2.01
CA VAL A 115 -4.68 2.67 -3.03
C VAL A 115 -4.58 3.59 -4.24
N ARG A 116 -3.98 4.76 -4.08
CA ARG A 116 -3.65 5.64 -5.21
C ARG A 116 -2.72 4.99 -6.25
N ARG A 117 -1.99 3.92 -5.91
CA ARG A 117 -1.27 3.08 -6.90
C ARG A 117 -2.20 2.43 -7.93
N SER A 118 -3.50 2.31 -7.66
CA SER A 118 -4.47 1.93 -8.68
C SER A 118 -4.47 2.89 -9.88
N ALA A 119 -4.11 4.16 -9.71
CA ALA A 119 -3.95 5.11 -10.82
C ALA A 119 -2.73 4.81 -11.72
N VAL A 120 -1.78 4.02 -11.23
CA VAL A 120 -0.65 3.51 -12.02
C VAL A 120 -1.02 2.17 -12.66
N LEU A 121 -1.74 1.33 -11.91
CA LEU A 121 -2.20 0.02 -12.40
C LEU A 121 -3.26 0.13 -13.49
N TYR A 122 -4.13 1.14 -13.46
CA TYR A 122 -5.17 1.33 -14.48
C TYR A 122 -4.61 1.38 -15.91
N PRO A 123 -3.65 2.29 -16.25
CA PRO A 123 -3.03 2.27 -17.57
C PRO A 123 -2.11 1.07 -17.79
N ALA A 124 -1.41 0.56 -16.76
CA ALA A 124 -0.52 -0.60 -16.91
C ALA A 124 -1.27 -1.88 -17.28
N VAL A 125 -2.34 -2.20 -16.54
CA VAL A 125 -3.21 -3.35 -16.82
C VAL A 125 -3.96 -3.16 -18.14
N THR A 126 -4.32 -1.92 -18.50
CA THR A 126 -4.87 -1.64 -19.84
C THR A 126 -3.88 -2.01 -20.95
N GLN A 127 -2.59 -1.68 -20.79
CA GLN A 127 -1.56 -2.02 -21.77
C GLN A 127 -1.41 -3.55 -21.89
N VAL A 128 -1.47 -4.27 -20.77
CA VAL A 128 -1.46 -5.74 -20.73
C VAL A 128 -2.68 -6.31 -21.46
N ALA A 129 -3.88 -5.83 -21.11
CA ALA A 129 -5.14 -6.31 -21.68
C ALA A 129 -5.21 -6.13 -23.20
N ARG A 130 -4.67 -5.03 -23.73
CA ARG A 130 -4.58 -4.81 -25.20
C ARG A 130 -3.70 -5.81 -25.93
N ALA A 131 -2.77 -6.48 -25.23
CA ALA A 131 -1.89 -7.49 -25.79
C ALA A 131 -2.32 -8.92 -25.46
N ALA A 132 -3.35 -9.09 -24.64
CA ALA A 132 -3.91 -10.37 -24.27
C ALA A 132 -5.16 -10.68 -25.11
N ASP A 133 -5.51 -11.96 -25.24
CA ASP A 133 -6.74 -12.39 -25.90
C ASP A 133 -7.77 -12.81 -24.84
N GLY A 134 -8.69 -11.90 -24.51
CA GLY A 134 -9.74 -12.12 -23.51
C GLY A 134 -9.52 -11.43 -22.16
N PRO A 135 -10.45 -11.62 -21.21
CA PRO A 135 -10.42 -10.99 -19.90
C PRO A 135 -9.26 -11.51 -19.04
N LEU A 136 -8.63 -10.63 -18.25
CA LEU A 136 -7.46 -10.97 -17.45
C LEU A 136 -7.85 -11.63 -16.12
N ALA A 137 -7.16 -12.70 -15.75
CA ALA A 137 -7.09 -13.14 -14.35
C ALA A 137 -5.95 -12.39 -13.64
N LEU A 138 -6.27 -11.64 -12.59
CA LEU A 138 -5.29 -10.87 -11.82
C LEU A 138 -4.83 -11.66 -10.60
N VAL A 139 -3.52 -11.66 -10.38
CA VAL A 139 -2.91 -12.21 -9.16
C VAL A 139 -1.98 -11.16 -8.54
N GLU A 140 -2.37 -10.56 -7.42
CA GLU A 140 -1.52 -9.58 -6.71
C GLU A 140 -0.71 -10.25 -5.58
N LEU A 141 0.59 -9.97 -5.54
CA LEU A 141 1.50 -10.44 -4.49
C LEU A 141 1.71 -9.34 -3.44
N GLY A 142 1.44 -9.64 -2.17
CA GLY A 142 1.45 -8.67 -1.07
C GLY A 142 0.37 -7.58 -1.15
N PRO A 143 -0.90 -7.91 -1.45
CA PRO A 143 -1.99 -6.95 -1.63
C PRO A 143 -2.50 -6.31 -0.33
N SER A 144 -2.07 -6.80 0.84
CA SER A 144 -2.68 -6.49 2.14
C SER A 144 -4.20 -6.73 2.17
N ALA A 145 -5.01 -5.70 1.93
CA ALA A 145 -6.48 -5.77 1.93
C ALA A 145 -7.07 -5.91 0.52
N GLY A 146 -6.25 -6.07 -0.52
CA GLY A 146 -6.73 -6.28 -1.89
C GLY A 146 -7.27 -5.02 -2.58
N LEU A 147 -7.09 -3.83 -2.00
CA LEU A 147 -7.70 -2.61 -2.55
C LEU A 147 -7.18 -2.25 -3.95
N ASN A 148 -5.96 -2.63 -4.31
CA ASN A 148 -5.43 -2.40 -5.65
C ASN A 148 -5.92 -3.42 -6.69
N LEU A 149 -6.36 -4.62 -6.29
CA LEU A 149 -7.01 -5.59 -7.19
C LEU A 149 -8.33 -5.05 -7.76
N LEU A 150 -8.95 -4.09 -7.08
CA LEU A 150 -10.22 -3.47 -7.47
C LEU A 150 -10.03 -2.20 -8.33
N PHE A 151 -8.86 -2.04 -8.96
CA PHE A 151 -8.54 -0.84 -9.75
C PHE A 151 -9.60 -0.53 -10.83
N ASP A 152 -10.28 -1.55 -11.37
CA ASP A 152 -11.30 -1.38 -12.39
C ASP A 152 -12.61 -0.77 -11.83
N ARG A 153 -12.80 -0.77 -10.51
CA ARG A 153 -14.01 -0.28 -9.86
C ARG A 153 -13.96 1.17 -9.43
N TYR A 154 -12.80 1.82 -9.56
CA TYR A 154 -12.60 3.20 -9.13
C TYR A 154 -12.78 4.20 -10.28
N ARG A 155 -13.09 5.44 -9.92
CA ARG A 155 -12.97 6.59 -10.83
C ARG A 155 -11.58 7.18 -10.68
N TYR A 156 -11.01 7.65 -11.78
CA TYR A 156 -9.72 8.33 -11.79
C TYR A 156 -9.83 9.73 -12.37
N ASP A 157 -8.97 10.63 -11.90
CA ASP A 157 -8.76 11.95 -12.49
C ASP A 157 -7.26 12.17 -12.70
N TYR A 158 -6.87 12.35 -13.97
CA TYR A 158 -5.50 12.65 -14.37
C TYR A 158 -5.43 14.07 -14.93
N ASP A 159 -5.17 15.05 -14.06
CA ASP A 159 -5.07 16.47 -14.42
C ASP A 159 -6.29 16.99 -15.21
N GLY A 160 -7.49 16.60 -14.78
CA GLY A 160 -8.79 16.93 -15.40
C GLY A 160 -9.30 15.90 -16.39
N ARG A 161 -8.51 14.87 -16.74
CA ARG A 161 -8.95 13.74 -17.57
C ARG A 161 -9.56 12.64 -16.70
N ALA A 162 -10.88 12.63 -16.63
CA ALA A 162 -11.63 11.62 -15.88
C ALA A 162 -11.85 10.31 -16.67
N VAL A 163 -11.57 9.17 -16.05
CA VAL A 163 -11.76 7.82 -16.61
C VAL A 163 -12.15 6.78 -15.54
N GLY A 164 -12.47 5.56 -15.95
CA GLY A 164 -12.82 4.46 -15.05
C GLY A 164 -14.32 4.42 -14.74
N ASN A 165 -14.68 3.89 -13.58
CA ASN A 165 -16.07 3.72 -13.18
C ASN A 165 -16.68 5.06 -12.73
N SER A 166 -17.57 5.65 -13.53
CA SER A 166 -18.22 6.94 -13.21
C SER A 166 -19.07 6.90 -11.94
N GLU A 167 -19.57 5.72 -11.57
CA GLU A 167 -20.45 5.52 -10.41
C GLU A 167 -19.66 5.24 -9.12
N SER A 168 -18.32 5.17 -9.18
CA SER A 168 -17.49 4.97 -8.00
C SER A 168 -17.67 6.13 -7.01
N PRO A 169 -17.90 5.85 -5.71
CA PRO A 169 -18.00 6.89 -4.68
C PRO A 169 -16.65 7.56 -4.37
N VAL A 170 -15.56 7.03 -4.92
CA VAL A 170 -14.20 7.55 -4.75
C VAL A 170 -13.60 7.91 -6.11
N THR A 171 -12.97 9.09 -6.17
CA THR A 171 -12.09 9.50 -7.27
C THR A 171 -10.64 9.46 -6.78
N ILE A 172 -9.81 8.73 -7.51
CA ILE A 172 -8.36 8.65 -7.27
C ILE A 172 -7.67 9.64 -8.22
N GLU A 173 -7.00 10.62 -7.65
CA GLU A 173 -6.28 11.65 -8.40
C GLU A 173 -4.79 11.30 -8.52
N SER A 174 -4.23 11.48 -9.73
CA SER A 174 -2.80 11.35 -9.99
C SER A 174 -2.38 12.26 -11.15
N SER A 175 -1.27 13.00 -11.00
CA SER A 175 -0.76 13.83 -12.09
C SER A 175 0.08 13.03 -13.08
N VAL A 176 -0.09 13.30 -14.38
CA VAL A 176 0.74 12.76 -15.46
C VAL A 176 1.85 13.77 -15.74
N ARG A 177 3.03 13.55 -15.15
CA ARG A 177 4.19 14.43 -15.33
C ARG A 177 4.78 14.33 -16.72
N CYS A 178 4.74 13.14 -17.30
CA CYS A 178 5.20 12.90 -18.65
C CYS A 178 4.43 11.76 -19.32
N GLY A 179 4.37 11.83 -20.64
CA GLY A 179 3.86 10.78 -21.52
C GLY A 179 2.35 10.81 -21.69
N ASP A 180 1.84 9.88 -22.50
CA ASP A 180 0.39 9.67 -22.71
C ASP A 180 0.04 8.23 -22.31
N PRO A 181 -0.27 7.97 -21.03
CA PRO A 181 -0.70 6.65 -20.59
C PRO A 181 -2.01 6.22 -21.28
N PRO A 182 -2.20 4.92 -21.57
CA PRO A 182 -3.45 4.43 -22.13
C PRO A 182 -4.57 4.50 -21.09
N LEU A 183 -5.36 5.58 -21.15
CA LEU A 183 -6.49 5.84 -20.25
C LEU A 183 -7.81 5.74 -21.03
N PRO A 184 -8.35 4.52 -21.24
CA PRO A 184 -9.66 4.31 -21.84
C PRO A 184 -10.77 4.80 -20.90
N ALA A 185 -11.95 5.11 -21.45
CA ALA A 185 -13.08 5.56 -20.64
C ALA A 185 -13.57 4.47 -19.67
N THR A 186 -13.63 3.22 -20.14
CA THR A 186 -14.00 2.04 -19.35
C THR A 186 -12.78 1.18 -19.03
N PRO A 187 -12.76 0.51 -17.87
CA PRO A 187 -11.68 -0.41 -17.52
C PRO A 187 -11.63 -1.63 -18.46
N PRO A 188 -10.50 -2.36 -18.49
CA PRO A 188 -10.42 -3.69 -19.10
C PRO A 188 -11.32 -4.72 -18.39
N ASP A 189 -11.76 -5.74 -19.13
CA ASP A 189 -12.52 -6.85 -18.56
C ASP A 189 -11.64 -7.76 -17.70
N ILE A 190 -12.13 -8.09 -16.50
CA ILE A 190 -11.44 -8.92 -15.51
C ILE A 190 -12.19 -10.24 -15.32
N HIS A 191 -11.48 -11.36 -15.49
CA HIS A 191 -12.01 -12.70 -15.29
C HIS A 191 -12.10 -13.05 -13.80
N SER A 192 -11.01 -12.84 -13.06
CA SER A 192 -10.91 -13.17 -11.63
C SER A 192 -9.83 -12.33 -10.95
N ARG A 193 -9.90 -12.22 -9.62
CA ARG A 193 -8.95 -11.46 -8.78
C ARG A 193 -8.56 -12.32 -7.59
N VAL A 194 -7.26 -12.61 -7.46
CA VAL A 194 -6.72 -13.33 -6.31
C VAL A 194 -5.54 -12.54 -5.75
N GLY A 195 -5.48 -12.42 -4.44
CA GLY A 195 -4.38 -11.81 -3.73
C GLY A 195 -3.67 -12.83 -2.84
N ILE A 196 -2.34 -12.83 -2.80
CA ILE A 196 -1.55 -13.68 -1.89
C ILE A 196 -0.77 -12.78 -0.94
N ASP A 197 -1.14 -12.79 0.34
CA ASP A 197 -0.49 -12.00 1.38
C ASP A 197 -0.14 -12.88 2.59
N ARG A 198 0.94 -12.57 3.31
CA ARG A 198 1.27 -13.30 4.55
C ARG A 198 0.32 -12.97 5.70
N ASN A 199 -0.33 -11.82 5.64
CA ASN A 199 -1.28 -11.34 6.65
C ASN A 199 -2.35 -10.48 5.95
N PRO A 200 -3.22 -11.09 5.13
CA PRO A 200 -4.29 -10.36 4.47
C PRO A 200 -5.21 -9.74 5.52
N LEU A 201 -5.79 -8.59 5.19
CA LEU A 201 -6.78 -7.92 6.04
C LEU A 201 -8.16 -8.05 5.39
N ASP A 202 -9.13 -8.43 6.20
CA ASP A 202 -10.51 -8.63 5.75
C ASP A 202 -11.27 -7.31 5.79
N VAL A 203 -11.57 -6.77 4.61
CA VAL A 203 -12.33 -5.51 4.49
C VAL A 203 -13.77 -5.65 4.98
N THR A 204 -14.29 -6.85 5.21
CA THR A 204 -15.61 -7.09 5.81
C THR A 204 -15.57 -7.11 7.34
N ASP A 205 -14.40 -7.30 7.95
CA ASP A 205 -14.17 -7.16 9.39
C ASP A 205 -13.97 -5.69 9.81
N GLU A 206 -14.56 -5.30 10.94
CA GLU A 206 -14.49 -3.92 11.42
C GLU A 206 -13.13 -3.56 12.03
N ALA A 207 -12.55 -4.48 12.80
CA ALA A 207 -11.26 -4.24 13.44
C ALA A 207 -10.15 -4.11 12.41
N ASP A 208 -10.21 -4.85 11.30
CA ASP A 208 -9.26 -4.75 10.20
C ASP A 208 -9.35 -3.42 9.44
N ARG A 209 -10.57 -2.94 9.15
CA ARG A 209 -10.74 -1.62 8.54
C ARG A 209 -10.28 -0.48 9.44
N ASP A 210 -10.58 -0.57 10.72
CA ASP A 210 -10.14 0.44 11.68
C ASP A 210 -8.63 0.39 11.89
N TRP A 211 -8.03 -0.81 11.82
CA TRP A 211 -6.59 -0.94 11.79
C TRP A 211 -5.98 -0.29 10.54
N LEU A 212 -6.58 -0.49 9.36
CA LEU A 212 -6.16 0.18 8.12
C LEU A 212 -6.22 1.71 8.24
N ARG A 213 -7.29 2.25 8.85
CA ARG A 213 -7.41 3.70 9.11
C ARG A 213 -6.35 4.20 10.06
N ALA A 214 -6.07 3.47 11.13
CA ALA A 214 -5.07 3.86 12.13
C ALA A 214 -3.64 3.87 11.58
N LEU A 215 -3.38 3.15 10.48
CA LEU A 215 -2.10 3.20 9.76
C LEU A 215 -1.95 4.45 8.88
N VAL A 216 -3.04 5.17 8.59
CA VAL A 216 -2.99 6.48 7.94
C VAL A 216 -2.70 7.54 9.00
N TRP A 217 -1.65 8.33 8.76
CA TRP A 217 -1.21 9.35 9.71
C TRP A 217 -2.28 10.41 9.95
N PRO A 218 -2.34 11.01 11.14
CA PRO A 218 -3.43 11.89 11.56
C PRO A 218 -3.70 13.00 10.55
N GLU A 219 -2.65 13.67 10.07
CA GLU A 219 -2.70 14.81 9.14
C GLU A 219 -3.01 14.42 7.69
N HIS A 220 -2.97 13.12 7.35
CA HIS A 220 -3.17 12.66 5.96
C HIS A 220 -4.66 12.45 5.62
N GLU A 221 -5.47 13.50 5.77
CA GLU A 221 -6.93 13.47 5.54
C GLU A 221 -7.29 12.98 4.13
N SER A 222 -6.61 13.47 3.10
CA SER A 222 -6.89 13.07 1.70
C SER A 222 -6.61 11.58 1.45
N ARG A 223 -5.61 11.00 2.13
CA ARG A 223 -5.34 9.55 2.07
C ARG A 223 -6.40 8.77 2.82
N ARG A 224 -6.86 9.28 3.96
CA ARG A 224 -7.93 8.67 4.77
C ARG A 224 -9.25 8.64 4.00
N ALA A 225 -9.63 9.74 3.36
CA ALA A 225 -10.84 9.83 2.54
C ALA A 225 -10.84 8.82 1.36
N ILE A 226 -9.70 8.68 0.67
CA ILE A 226 -9.55 7.67 -0.40
C ILE A 226 -9.64 6.25 0.18
N LEU A 227 -8.98 5.99 1.30
CA LEU A 227 -9.06 4.70 1.97
C LEU A 227 -10.51 4.37 2.37
N ASP A 228 -11.25 5.31 2.95
CA ASP A 228 -12.64 5.09 3.35
C ASP A 228 -13.56 4.81 2.16
N GLY A 229 -13.44 5.58 1.08
CA GLY A 229 -14.21 5.34 -0.14
C GLY A 229 -13.89 3.98 -0.78
N THR A 230 -12.61 3.61 -0.82
CA THR A 230 -12.17 2.32 -1.41
C THR A 230 -12.53 1.13 -0.53
N LEU A 231 -12.49 1.27 0.80
CA LEU A 231 -13.03 0.27 1.74
C LEU A 231 -14.55 0.08 1.57
N SER A 232 -15.29 1.15 1.27
CA SER A 232 -16.73 1.04 0.96
C SER A 232 -16.95 0.21 -0.30
N VAL A 233 -16.21 0.50 -1.38
CA VAL A 233 -16.30 -0.26 -2.65
C VAL A 233 -15.89 -1.73 -2.46
N ALA A 234 -14.85 -1.98 -1.67
CA ALA A 234 -14.32 -3.33 -1.46
C ALA A 234 -15.26 -4.21 -0.63
N ARG A 235 -16.03 -3.63 0.31
CA ARG A 235 -16.99 -4.37 1.13
C ARG A 235 -18.13 -5.00 0.34
N ASP A 236 -18.55 -4.36 -0.75
CA ASP A 236 -19.70 -4.83 -1.54
C ASP A 236 -19.39 -6.11 -2.31
N ASP A 237 -18.14 -6.28 -2.76
CA ASP A 237 -17.68 -7.46 -3.51
C ASP A 237 -16.15 -7.63 -3.34
N PRO A 238 -15.69 -8.12 -2.17
CA PRO A 238 -14.27 -8.16 -1.83
C PRO A 238 -13.49 -9.13 -2.73
N PRO A 239 -12.22 -8.83 -3.07
CA PRO A 239 -11.40 -9.77 -3.83
C PRO A 239 -11.07 -11.01 -2.99
N GLU A 240 -10.79 -12.13 -3.65
CA GLU A 240 -10.29 -13.33 -2.97
C GLU A 240 -8.88 -13.08 -2.45
N LEU A 241 -8.67 -13.25 -1.13
CA LEU A 241 -7.36 -13.09 -0.49
C LEU A 241 -6.96 -14.40 0.20
N LEU A 242 -5.77 -14.88 -0.13
CA LEU A 242 -5.17 -16.06 0.44
C LEU A 242 -4.07 -15.66 1.42
N ALA A 243 -4.15 -16.19 2.64
CA ALA A 243 -3.08 -16.11 3.61
C ALA A 243 -1.99 -17.11 3.25
N GLY A 244 -0.85 -16.65 2.72
CA GLY A 244 0.16 -17.54 2.15
C GLY A 244 1.51 -16.88 1.85
N ASP A 245 2.48 -17.69 1.47
CA ASP A 245 3.75 -17.27 0.88
C ASP A 245 3.64 -17.17 -0.64
N MET A 246 4.16 -16.09 -1.22
CA MET A 246 4.06 -15.84 -2.65
C MET A 246 4.78 -16.88 -3.54
N LEU A 247 5.75 -17.63 -3.02
CA LEU A 247 6.39 -18.70 -3.78
C LEU A 247 5.68 -20.05 -3.63
N ASP A 248 5.19 -20.34 -2.43
CA ASP A 248 4.57 -21.63 -2.13
C ASP A 248 3.11 -21.69 -2.63
N ASP A 249 2.38 -20.57 -2.53
CA ASP A 249 0.94 -20.51 -2.81
C ASP A 249 0.59 -19.96 -4.21
N LEU A 250 1.55 -19.37 -4.92
CA LEU A 250 1.32 -18.92 -6.30
C LEU A 250 1.13 -20.10 -7.29
N PRO A 251 1.89 -21.21 -7.25
CA PRO A 251 1.66 -22.35 -8.13
C PRO A 251 0.22 -22.91 -8.12
N PRO A 252 -0.39 -23.23 -6.96
CA PRO A 252 -1.77 -23.71 -6.94
C PRO A 252 -2.79 -22.66 -7.42
N VAL A 253 -2.56 -21.37 -7.14
CA VAL A 253 -3.41 -20.28 -7.67
C VAL A 253 -3.36 -20.25 -9.19
N LEU A 254 -2.17 -20.31 -9.78
CA LEU A 254 -2.02 -20.35 -11.24
C LEU A 254 -2.65 -21.60 -11.84
N ALA A 255 -2.55 -22.76 -11.18
CA ALA A 255 -3.14 -24.00 -11.65
C ALA A 255 -4.68 -24.00 -11.63
N ALA A 256 -5.30 -23.22 -10.74
CA ALA A 256 -6.75 -23.09 -10.66
C ALA A 256 -7.35 -22.20 -11.76
N ILE A 257 -6.55 -21.30 -12.35
CA ILE A 257 -6.98 -20.44 -13.46
C ILE A 257 -6.94 -21.24 -14.77
N PRO A 258 -8.03 -21.29 -15.56
CA PRO A 258 -8.08 -21.99 -16.85
C PRO A 258 -6.89 -21.63 -17.75
N SER A 259 -6.33 -22.63 -18.45
CA SER A 259 -5.07 -22.47 -19.19
C SER A 259 -5.13 -21.48 -20.36
N ASP A 260 -6.33 -21.25 -20.90
CA ASP A 260 -6.63 -20.33 -21.98
C ASP A 260 -6.89 -18.89 -21.49
N VAL A 261 -7.11 -18.68 -20.18
CA VAL A 261 -7.28 -17.34 -19.61
C VAL A 261 -5.92 -16.68 -19.40
N PRO A 262 -5.70 -15.46 -19.97
CA PRO A 262 -4.48 -14.71 -19.76
C PRO A 262 -4.36 -14.23 -18.31
N VAL A 263 -3.18 -14.43 -17.71
CA VAL A 263 -2.89 -14.06 -16.32
C VAL A 263 -2.03 -12.81 -16.28
N CYS A 264 -2.38 -11.86 -15.42
CA CYS A 264 -1.52 -10.75 -15.04
C CYS A 264 -1.14 -10.87 -13.56
N VAL A 265 0.09 -11.29 -13.30
CA VAL A 265 0.68 -11.24 -11.96
C VAL A 265 1.16 -9.81 -11.70
N VAL A 266 0.85 -9.26 -10.53
CA VAL A 266 1.15 -7.88 -10.17
C VAL A 266 1.85 -7.79 -8.81
N ASN A 267 2.95 -7.05 -8.76
CA ASN A 267 3.49 -6.54 -7.51
C ASN A 267 3.98 -5.11 -7.72
N THR A 268 3.46 -4.16 -6.94
CA THR A 268 3.87 -2.77 -7.08
C THR A 268 5.13 -2.45 -6.28
N LEU A 269 5.25 -2.94 -5.04
CA LEU A 269 6.41 -2.66 -4.18
C LEU A 269 6.84 -3.80 -3.26
N VAL A 270 6.07 -4.88 -3.09
CA VAL A 270 6.37 -5.87 -2.02
C VAL A 270 7.79 -6.46 -2.08
N LEU A 271 8.41 -6.53 -3.26
CA LEU A 271 9.72 -7.15 -3.45
C LEU A 271 10.89 -6.39 -2.78
N TYR A 272 10.74 -5.11 -2.40
CA TYR A 272 11.79 -4.44 -1.61
C TYR A 272 11.88 -4.98 -0.18
N GLN A 273 10.84 -5.68 0.29
CA GLN A 273 10.70 -6.19 1.66
C GLN A 273 11.16 -7.64 1.81
N VAL A 274 11.52 -8.31 0.71
CA VAL A 274 11.92 -9.72 0.70
C VAL A 274 13.40 -9.87 0.36
N PRO A 275 14.06 -10.94 0.83
CA PRO A 275 15.44 -11.24 0.43
C PRO A 275 15.59 -11.35 -1.10
N SER A 276 16.76 -11.00 -1.60
CA SER A 276 17.05 -11.05 -3.05
C SER A 276 16.88 -12.43 -3.65
N GLU A 277 17.15 -13.48 -2.88
CA GLU A 277 17.03 -14.87 -3.28
C GLU A 277 15.56 -15.23 -3.57
N LEU A 278 14.64 -14.70 -2.76
CA LEU A 278 13.21 -14.87 -2.96
C LEU A 278 12.76 -14.17 -4.25
N SER A 279 13.21 -12.94 -4.47
CA SER A 279 12.91 -12.20 -5.70
C SER A 279 13.45 -12.89 -6.95
N GLN A 280 14.65 -13.49 -6.88
CA GLN A 280 15.24 -14.26 -7.97
C GLN A 280 14.46 -15.55 -8.26
N ALA A 281 14.08 -16.28 -7.21
CA ALA A 281 13.28 -17.50 -7.34
C ALA A 281 11.90 -17.21 -7.96
N LEU A 282 11.25 -16.11 -7.55
CA LEU A 282 9.98 -15.67 -8.13
C LEU A 282 10.13 -15.33 -9.62
N SER A 283 11.19 -14.59 -9.98
CA SER A 283 11.46 -14.24 -11.37
C SER A 283 11.64 -15.50 -12.23
N ALA A 284 12.47 -16.44 -11.79
CA ALA A 284 12.69 -17.70 -12.50
C ALA A 284 11.39 -18.49 -12.66
N PHE A 285 10.61 -18.63 -11.59
CA PHE A 285 9.32 -19.31 -11.62
C PHE A 285 8.35 -18.69 -12.63
N LEU A 286 8.17 -17.37 -12.59
CA LEU A 286 7.25 -16.67 -13.49
C LEU A 286 7.71 -16.73 -14.95
N GLU A 287 9.01 -16.59 -15.21
CA GLU A 287 9.58 -16.70 -16.56
C GLU A 287 9.39 -18.12 -17.15
N ASP A 288 9.51 -19.17 -16.33
CA ASP A 288 9.16 -20.54 -16.73
C ASP A 288 7.66 -20.67 -17.06
N ARG A 289 6.78 -20.11 -16.22
CA ARG A 289 5.32 -20.14 -16.45
C ARG A 289 4.90 -19.37 -17.71
N MET A 290 5.61 -18.30 -18.09
CA MET A 290 5.38 -17.55 -19.34
C MET A 290 5.59 -18.40 -20.59
N ALA A 291 6.36 -19.50 -20.50
CA ALA A 291 6.53 -20.44 -21.61
C ALA A 291 5.35 -21.42 -21.76
N GLU A 292 4.54 -21.60 -20.71
CA GLU A 292 3.48 -22.61 -20.65
C GLU A 292 2.07 -22.05 -20.88
N ARG A 293 1.86 -20.76 -20.58
CA ARG A 293 0.55 -20.09 -20.68
C ARG A 293 0.71 -18.59 -20.98
N PRO A 294 -0.35 -17.90 -21.45
CA PRO A 294 -0.34 -16.44 -21.57
C PRO A 294 -0.24 -15.79 -20.17
N LEU A 295 0.99 -15.55 -19.72
CA LEU A 295 1.30 -14.90 -18.45
C LEU A 295 2.04 -13.59 -18.70
N HIS A 296 1.55 -12.56 -18.03
CA HIS A 296 2.13 -11.23 -17.97
C HIS A 296 2.49 -10.92 -16.53
N TRP A 297 3.59 -10.21 -16.32
CA TRP A 297 4.02 -9.83 -14.99
C TRP A 297 4.31 -8.33 -14.94
N LEU A 298 3.55 -7.61 -14.11
CA LEU A 298 3.79 -6.21 -13.77
C LEU A 298 4.56 -6.17 -12.45
N THR A 299 5.83 -5.78 -12.50
CA THR A 299 6.72 -5.78 -11.32
C THR A 299 7.31 -4.41 -11.08
N GLY A 300 7.12 -3.90 -9.87
CA GLY A 300 7.73 -2.67 -9.44
C GLY A 300 9.14 -2.87 -8.89
N ARG A 301 10.03 -1.92 -9.20
CA ARG A 301 11.39 -1.82 -8.69
C ARG A 301 11.58 -0.46 -8.04
N SER A 302 12.05 -0.44 -6.80
CA SER A 302 12.42 0.81 -6.14
C SER A 302 13.77 1.27 -6.68
N GLU A 303 13.82 2.44 -7.31
CA GLU A 303 15.10 3.10 -7.63
C GLU A 303 15.48 4.00 -6.46
N LEU A 304 16.14 3.43 -5.45
CA LEU A 304 16.54 4.17 -4.23
C LEU A 304 17.68 5.18 -4.46
N SER A 305 18.09 5.40 -5.71
CA SER A 305 19.21 6.26 -6.10
C SER A 305 18.76 7.39 -7.02
N GLY A 306 18.24 8.49 -6.47
CA GLY A 306 18.13 9.77 -7.19
C GLY A 306 16.78 10.50 -7.16
N GLY A 307 15.75 9.88 -6.58
CA GLY A 307 14.43 10.48 -6.35
C GLY A 307 13.49 9.41 -5.83
N GLU A 308 12.54 9.74 -4.95
CA GLU A 308 11.56 8.78 -4.43
C GLU A 308 10.58 8.37 -5.53
N SER A 309 11.00 7.46 -6.42
CA SER A 309 10.16 6.91 -7.47
C SER A 309 10.32 5.40 -7.59
N VAL A 310 9.26 4.78 -8.07
CA VAL A 310 9.15 3.36 -8.33
C VAL A 310 9.00 3.19 -9.83
N ALA A 311 9.82 2.33 -10.42
CA ALA A 311 9.66 1.91 -11.80
C ALA A 311 8.69 0.73 -11.85
N LEU A 312 7.73 0.72 -12.76
CA LEU A 312 6.89 -0.44 -13.06
C LEU A 312 7.27 -1.03 -14.42
N ASP A 313 7.76 -2.26 -14.40
CA ASP A 313 8.13 -3.00 -15.61
C ASP A 313 7.08 -4.05 -15.94
N TRP A 314 6.85 -4.26 -17.23
CA TRP A 314 6.04 -5.32 -17.78
C TRP A 314 6.92 -6.39 -18.41
N LYS A 315 6.83 -7.61 -17.89
CA LYS A 315 7.46 -8.80 -18.45
C LYS A 315 6.44 -9.71 -19.12
N ARG A 316 6.80 -10.25 -20.27
CA ARG A 316 6.00 -11.24 -21.02
C ARG A 316 6.87 -12.11 -21.91
N ARG A 317 6.32 -13.22 -22.39
CA ARG A 317 6.95 -14.04 -23.43
C ARG A 317 7.11 -13.25 -24.74
N ALA A 318 8.27 -13.32 -25.35
CA ALA A 318 8.55 -12.83 -26.70
C ALA A 318 9.47 -13.81 -27.45
N GLY A 319 8.89 -14.53 -28.42
CA GLY A 319 9.59 -15.63 -29.08
C GLY A 319 10.02 -16.70 -28.08
N ASP A 320 11.31 -17.03 -28.06
CA ASP A 320 11.90 -18.02 -27.16
C ASP A 320 12.33 -17.46 -25.79
N GLY A 321 12.22 -16.15 -25.59
CA GLY A 321 12.68 -15.47 -24.37
C GLY A 321 11.61 -14.65 -23.68
N VAL A 322 12.05 -13.82 -22.74
CA VAL A 322 11.20 -12.88 -21.99
C VAL A 322 11.60 -11.46 -22.37
N GLU A 323 10.63 -10.68 -22.81
CA GLU A 323 10.77 -9.24 -23.03
C GLU A 323 10.43 -8.50 -21.74
N THR A 324 11.23 -7.51 -21.38
CA THR A 324 10.93 -6.57 -20.28
C THR A 324 10.76 -5.18 -20.88
N THR A 325 9.59 -4.58 -20.67
CA THR A 325 9.29 -3.20 -21.07
C THR A 325 9.10 -2.35 -19.83
N HIS A 326 9.91 -1.32 -19.65
CA HIS A 326 9.68 -0.31 -18.62
C HIS A 326 8.50 0.58 -19.01
N LEU A 327 7.42 0.57 -18.23
CA LEU A 327 6.17 1.26 -18.58
C LEU A 327 6.06 2.66 -17.97
N VAL A 328 6.44 2.81 -16.71
CA VAL A 328 6.13 4.03 -15.95
C VAL A 328 7.02 4.17 -14.72
N ASP A 329 7.46 5.39 -14.46
CA ASP A 329 7.97 5.80 -13.15
C ASP A 329 6.85 6.50 -12.37
N TYR A 330 6.69 6.21 -11.09
CA TYR A 330 5.63 6.79 -10.27
C TYR A 330 6.08 7.06 -8.84
N GLU A 331 5.40 7.99 -8.17
CA GLU A 331 5.59 8.23 -6.74
C GLU A 331 5.14 7.00 -5.93
N PRO A 332 5.84 6.58 -4.85
CA PRO A 332 5.48 5.37 -4.08
C PRO A 332 4.01 5.25 -3.64
N HIS A 333 3.31 6.35 -3.41
CA HIS A 333 1.89 6.38 -3.10
C HIS A 333 0.98 6.71 -4.29
N GLY A 334 1.51 6.89 -5.50
CA GLY A 334 0.73 7.13 -6.73
C GLY A 334 0.24 8.57 -6.90
N ALA A 335 0.89 9.56 -6.27
CA ALA A 335 0.52 10.97 -6.45
C ALA A 335 0.81 11.51 -7.87
N TRP A 336 1.82 10.94 -8.54
CA TRP A 336 2.15 11.26 -9.90
C TRP A 336 2.74 10.06 -10.63
N LEU A 337 2.68 10.09 -11.96
CA LEU A 337 3.32 9.12 -12.84
C LEU A 337 3.97 9.79 -14.07
N SER A 338 5.00 9.16 -14.61
CA SER A 338 5.71 9.53 -15.84
C SER A 338 5.70 8.30 -16.75
N TRP A 339 4.83 8.32 -17.76
CA TRP A 339 4.63 7.21 -18.67
C TRP A 339 5.69 7.19 -19.76
N GLN A 340 6.26 6.01 -20.02
CA GLN A 340 7.37 5.84 -20.95
C GLN A 340 6.90 5.70 -22.40
N GLY A 341 7.77 6.08 -23.35
CA GLY A 341 7.52 5.94 -24.80
C GLY A 341 6.96 7.18 -25.50
N SER A 342 6.80 8.30 -24.80
CA SER A 342 6.53 9.63 -25.39
C SER A 342 7.67 10.58 -25.04
N ASP A 343 7.96 11.55 -25.91
CA ASP A 343 9.13 12.44 -25.80
C ASP A 343 9.10 13.29 -24.50
N CYS A 344 9.67 12.74 -23.42
CA CYS A 344 9.87 13.44 -22.16
C CYS A 344 10.99 14.45 -22.32
N ARG A 345 10.68 15.64 -22.86
CA ARG A 345 11.59 16.76 -22.73
C ARG A 345 11.64 17.14 -21.26
N ARG A 346 12.72 16.74 -20.58
CA ARG A 346 13.10 17.22 -19.25
C ARG A 346 12.92 18.75 -19.24
N ARG A 347 11.89 19.23 -18.55
CA ARG A 347 11.73 20.66 -18.23
C ARG A 347 12.31 20.93 -16.87
#